data_AF-A0A2W7B414-F1
#
_entry.id   AF-A0A2W7B414-F1
#
_cell.length_a   1.000
_cell.length_b   1.000
_cell.length_c   1.000
_cell.angle_alpha   90.00
_cell.angle_beta   90.00
_cell.angle_gamma   90.00
#
_symmetry.space_group_name_H-M   'P 1'
#
loop_
_entity.id
_entity.type
_entity.pdbx_description
1 polymer ?
#
loop_
_entity_poly.entity_id
_entity_poly.type
_entity_poly.pdbx_seq_one_letter_code
_entity_poly.pdbx_strand_id
1 'polypeptide(L)' 'MKFSLFSQVQLTQNIPQLNLKKGSIGTIVEYYPMSNSLEDGYSIEGLIDQDTVEVAESQIELIFTHQNQEKVSTK' A
#
# COMPACT_ATOMS: atom_id res chain seq x y z
N MET A 1 11.13 -1.01 4.36
CA MET A 1 9.92 -0.18 4.21
C MET A 1 10.13 0.93 3.18
N LYS A 2 9.74 0.68 1.93
CA LYS A 2 9.79 1.64 0.82
C LYS A 2 8.61 2.61 0.79
N PHE A 3 7.44 2.18 1.28
CA PHE A 3 6.21 2.96 1.28
C PHE A 3 5.72 3.21 2.71
N SER A 4 5.24 4.42 3.00
CA SER A 4 4.72 4.76 4.34
C SER A 4 3.31 4.21 4.55
N LEU A 5 2.94 3.88 5.79
CA LEU A 5 1.54 3.61 6.14
C LEU A 5 0.64 4.79 5.73
N PHE A 6 -0.60 4.48 5.38
CA PHE A 6 -1.63 5.40 4.90
C PHE A 6 -1.28 6.13 3.59
N SER A 7 -0.29 5.64 2.85
CA SER A 7 -0.04 6.08 1.47
C SER A 7 -1.02 5.39 0.52
N GLN A 8 -1.45 6.11 -0.52
CA GLN A 8 -2.19 5.49 -1.62
C GLN A 8 -1.22 4.87 -2.63
N VAL A 9 -1.51 3.63 -3.00
CA VAL A 9 -0.76 2.86 -3.98
C VAL A 9 -1.70 2.26 -5.02
N GLN A 10 -1.16 1.92 -6.19
CA GLN A 10 -1.87 1.11 -7.18
C GLN A 10 -1.17 -0.21 -7.44
N LEU A 11 -1.96 -1.22 -7.81
CA LEU A 11 -1.43 -2.52 -8.23
C LEU A 11 -0.69 -2.40 -9.58
N THR A 12 0.52 -2.93 -9.67
CA THR A 12 1.33 -2.92 -10.90
C THR A 12 0.95 -4.05 -11.87
N GLN A 13 0.18 -5.02 -11.40
CA GLN A 13 -0.29 -6.19 -12.15
C GLN A 13 -1.70 -6.61 -11.73
N ASN A 14 -2.33 -7.48 -12.53
CA ASN A 14 -3.60 -8.10 -12.15
C ASN A 14 -3.37 -9.14 -11.04
N ILE A 15 -4.35 -9.32 -10.15
CA ILE A 15 -4.40 -10.42 -9.19
C ILE A 15 -5.68 -11.22 -9.47
N PRO A 16 -5.64 -12.18 -10.42
CA PRO A 16 -6.83 -12.86 -10.92
C PRO A 16 -7.62 -13.60 -9.84
N GLN A 17 -6.94 -14.15 -8.83
CA GLN A 17 -7.55 -14.91 -7.73
C GLN A 17 -8.50 -14.06 -6.88
N LEU A 18 -8.26 -12.74 -6.86
CA LEU A 18 -9.07 -11.77 -6.12
C LEU A 18 -9.92 -10.89 -7.05
N ASN A 19 -9.92 -11.19 -8.36
CA ASN A 19 -10.56 -10.37 -9.40
C ASN A 19 -10.09 -8.89 -9.41
N LEU A 20 -8.84 -8.64 -9.00
CA LEU A 20 -8.26 -7.29 -8.97
C LEU A 20 -7.49 -7.01 -10.26
N LYS A 21 -7.54 -5.75 -10.70
CA LYS A 21 -6.91 -5.30 -11.95
C LYS A 21 -5.67 -4.46 -11.64
N LYS A 22 -4.71 -4.50 -12.57
CA LYS A 22 -3.64 -3.51 -12.62
C LYS A 22 -4.25 -2.10 -12.59
N GLY A 23 -3.68 -1.22 -11.78
CA GLY A 23 -4.16 0.15 -11.60
C GLY A 23 -5.24 0.31 -10.53
N SER A 24 -5.75 -0.78 -9.93
CA SER A 24 -6.63 -0.67 -8.76
C SER A 24 -5.89 0.03 -7.61
N ILE A 25 -6.54 1.04 -7.01
CA ILE A 25 -5.96 1.92 -6.00
C ILE A 25 -6.44 1.49 -4.62
N GLY A 26 -5.53 1.43 -3.66
CA GLY A 26 -5.84 1.19 -2.26
C GLY A 26 -4.89 1.91 -1.32
N THR A 27 -5.09 1.73 -0.02
CA THR A 27 -4.32 2.40 1.03
C THR A 27 -3.53 1.39 1.83
N ILE A 28 -2.24 1.65 2.06
CA ILE A 28 -1.41 0.80 2.92
C ILE A 28 -1.89 0.94 4.37
N VAL A 29 -2.23 -0.17 5.02
CA VAL A 29 -2.64 -0.20 6.44
C VAL A 29 -1.72 -1.04 7.34
N GLU A 30 -0.90 -1.93 6.75
CA GLU A 30 0.11 -2.70 7.49
C GLU A 30 1.37 -2.93 6.64
N TYR A 31 2.51 -3.11 7.32
CA TYR A 31 3.81 -3.39 6.73
C TYR A 31 4.44 -4.63 7.40
N TYR A 32 4.86 -5.59 6.59
CA TYR A 32 5.51 -6.83 7.02
C TYR A 32 6.99 -6.81 6.60
N PRO A 33 7.91 -6.47 7.52
CA PRO A 33 9.34 -6.57 7.23
C PRO A 33 9.74 -8.03 7.07
N MET A 34 10.36 -8.36 5.94
CA MET A 34 10.85 -9.71 5.68
C MET A 34 12.38 -9.79 5.88
N SER A 35 12.89 -11.00 6.13
CA SER A 35 14.34 -11.20 6.30
C SER A 35 15.09 -10.94 4.98
N ASN A 36 16.40 -10.69 5.07
CA ASN A 36 17.29 -10.06 4.06
C ASN A 36 17.28 -10.60 2.61
N SER A 37 16.50 -11.62 2.28
CA SER A 37 16.36 -12.17 0.92
C SER A 37 14.92 -12.26 0.42
N LEU A 38 13.94 -11.91 1.25
CA LEU A 38 12.53 -11.91 0.88
C LEU A 38 12.05 -10.46 0.76
N GLU A 39 11.21 -10.23 -0.24
CA GLU A 39 10.60 -8.92 -0.46
C GLU A 39 9.63 -8.59 0.68
N ASP A 40 9.65 -7.34 1.14
CA ASP A 40 8.72 -6.86 2.15
C ASP A 40 7.26 -7.00 1.68
N GLY A 41 6.35 -7.26 2.63
CA GLY A 41 4.91 -7.35 2.39
C GLY A 41 4.16 -6.11 2.88
N TYR A 42 2.97 -5.89 2.34
CA TYR A 42 2.06 -4.82 2.76
C TYR A 42 0.61 -5.34 2.73
N SER A 43 -0.23 -4.85 3.64
CA SER A 43 -1.68 -5.02 3.55
C SER A 43 -2.33 -3.75 3.02
N ILE A 44 -3.16 -3.91 1.99
CA ILE A 44 -3.83 -2.82 1.28
C ILE A 44 -5.34 -2.88 1.51
N GLU A 45 -5.91 -1.83 2.09
CA GLU A 45 -7.35 -1.66 2.25
C GLU A 45 -7.97 -0.94 1.04
N GLY A 46 -9.26 -1.20 0.77
CA GLY A 46 -10.05 -0.51 -0.26
C GLY A 46 -10.06 -1.20 -1.63
N LEU A 47 -9.37 -2.34 -1.74
CA LEU A 47 -9.40 -3.19 -2.93
C LEU A 47 -10.56 -4.21 -2.90
N ILE A 48 -10.95 -4.64 -1.69
CA ILE A 48 -12.08 -5.54 -1.41
C ILE A 48 -12.92 -4.90 -0.30
N ASP A 49 -14.24 -5.05 -0.37
CA ASP A 49 -15.13 -4.52 0.67
C ASP A 49 -14.85 -5.18 2.02
N GLN A 50 -14.60 -4.37 3.05
CA GLN A 50 -14.36 -4.80 4.44
C GLN A 50 -13.20 -5.80 4.63
N ASP A 51 -12.24 -5.85 3.70
CA ASP A 51 -11.08 -6.73 3.79
C ASP A 51 -9.80 -6.06 3.27
N THR A 52 -8.66 -6.65 3.57
CA THR A 52 -7.35 -6.22 3.09
C THR A 52 -6.76 -7.22 2.10
N VAL A 53 -5.85 -6.74 1.26
CA VAL A 53 -5.11 -7.56 0.30
C VAL A 53 -3.64 -7.50 0.65
N GLU A 54 -3.06 -8.66 0.95
CA GLU A 54 -1.62 -8.82 1.13
C GLU A 54 -0.93 -8.81 -0.24
N VAL A 55 0.10 -7.96 -0.36
CA VAL A 55 0.89 -7.81 -1.59
C VAL A 55 2.37 -7.68 -1.27
N ALA A 56 3.22 -8.14 -2.17
CA ALA A 56 4.66 -7.88 -2.10
C ALA A 56 4.99 -6.46 -2.60
N GLU A 57 6.11 -5.90 -2.14
CA GLU A 57 6.55 -4.54 -2.47
C GLU A 57 6.55 -4.23 -3.99
N SER A 58 6.91 -5.20 -4.83
CA SER A 58 6.95 -5.08 -6.30
C SER A 58 5.58 -5.04 -6.97
N GLN A 59 4.53 -5.46 -6.26
CA GLN A 59 3.17 -5.51 -6.80
C GLN A 59 2.44 -4.16 -6.66
N ILE A 60 3.05 -3.18 -6.01
CA ILE A 60 2.48 -1.86 -5.77
C ILE A 60 3.41 -0.73 -6.20
N GLU A 61 2.81 0.40 -6.57
CA GLU A 61 3.53 1.63 -6.83
C GLU A 61 2.83 2.82 -6.16
N LEU A 62 3.62 3.78 -5.69
CA LEU A 62 3.14 4.93 -4.94
C LEU A 62 2.39 5.91 -5.84
N ILE A 63 1.17 6.27 -5.46
CA ILE A 63 0.40 7.35 -6.09
C ILE A 63 0.55 8.64 -5.28
N PHE A 64 0.29 8.55 -3.98
CA PHE A 64 0.19 9.72 -3.12
C PHE A 64 0.56 9.40 -1.66
N THR A 65 1.14 10.38 -0.97
CA THR A 65 1.42 10.33 0.47
C THR A 65 0.80 11.54 1.14
N HIS A 66 0.18 11.35 2.31
CA HIS A 66 -0.24 12.46 3.17
C HIS A 66 0.96 13.06 3.93
N GLN A 67 2.05 13.39 3.25
CA GLN A 67 3.19 14.07 3.84
C GLN A 67 2.94 15.59 3.74
N ASN A 68 2.12 16.14 4.66
CA ASN A 68 2.15 17.53 5.16
C ASN A 68 0.79 17.95 5.76
N GLN A 69 0.56 17.65 7.05
CA GLN A 69 -0.30 18.47 7.91
C GLN A 69 0.25 18.55 9.35
N GLU A 70 1.53 18.89 9.50
CA GLU A 70 2.07 19.41 10.77
C GLU A 70 2.95 20.64 10.52
N LYS A 71 2.33 21.73 10.06
CA LYS A 71 2.74 23.06 10.54
C LYS A 71 1.66 23.52 11.50
N VAL A 72 1.69 22.97 12.71
CA VAL A 72 1.03 23.61 13.85
C VAL A 72 1.75 24.94 14.03
N SER A 73 1.11 26.01 13.56
CA SER A 73 1.49 27.39 13.84
C SER A 73 1.25 27.62 15.33
N THR A 74 2.24 27.34 16.18
CA THR A 74 2.28 27.88 17.53
C THR A 74 2.42 29.40 17.43
N LYS A 75 1.31 30.10 17.69
CA LYS A 75 1.32 31.51 18.07
C LYS A 75 1.70 31.64 19.53
#